data_AF-A0A3D5ZJZ2-F1
#
_entry.id   AF-A0A3D5ZJZ2-F1
#
_cell.length_a   1.000
_cell.length_b   1.000
_cell.length_c   1.000
_cell.angle_alpha   90.00
_cell.angle_beta   90.00
_cell.angle_gamma   90.00
#
_symmetry.space_group_name_H-M   'P 1'
#
loop_
_entity.id
_entity.type
_entity.pdbx_description
1 polymer ?
#
loop_
_entity_poly.entity_id
_entity_poly.type
_entity_poly.pdbx_seq_one_letter_code
_entity_poly.pdbx_strand_id
1 'polypeptide(L)'
;ALNGFDKNAEYSGSCAGFQTDAYGNTSTNRIEYGNVNSDDGNLNFAKGDVIDATQKAFVEISGSTDSGVGVGLSFIGSYNPVLDLKANSANDRQLHFQTRSSMGRDGTFRIYGATGDYYRPQLISTAIANTVFGVSYSPISNIERSYNDLQRANSQNVESCKSQTIASWRYDLDNNERATGSVAITTETLFAPVYKPKVSSACSVGSSRMLELDYQCGTMLSGGDHDLGTGMVSSPIIYKGNIYAGISGGSEGSVRGSNVKRVGNLVVIKPSRDLSTTSELQFETWREKSQ
;
A
#
# COMPACT_ATOMS: atom_id res chain seq x y z
N ALA A 1 7.42 -36.45 9.89
CA ALA A 1 8.48 -35.43 9.70
C ALA A 1 7.98 -34.47 8.63
N LEU A 2 7.64 -33.24 9.01
CA LEU A 2 7.16 -32.22 8.09
C LEU A 2 8.38 -31.45 7.57
N ASN A 3 8.79 -31.72 6.34
CA ASN A 3 9.77 -30.91 5.62
C ASN A 3 9.08 -29.62 5.16
N GLY A 4 9.34 -28.52 5.85
CA GLY A 4 8.80 -27.19 5.56
C GLY A 4 9.86 -26.09 5.48
N PHE A 5 11.16 -26.42 5.41
CA PHE A 5 12.24 -25.44 5.53
C PHE A 5 12.98 -25.11 4.20
N ASP A 6 12.68 -25.78 3.10
CA ASP A 6 13.68 -25.91 2.02
C ASP A 6 13.62 -24.86 0.92
N LYS A 7 13.21 -23.61 1.23
CA LYS A 7 13.53 -22.49 0.34
C LYS A 7 14.08 -21.30 1.10
N ASN A 8 13.38 -20.79 2.12
CA ASN A 8 13.87 -19.60 2.83
C ASN A 8 15.18 -19.82 3.62
N ALA A 9 15.43 -21.03 4.14
CA ALA A 9 16.68 -21.32 4.86
C ALA A 9 17.90 -21.45 3.93
N GLU A 10 17.73 -21.99 2.72
CA GLU A 10 18.79 -21.99 1.70
C GLU A 10 19.02 -20.58 1.11
N TYR A 11 17.96 -19.75 1.01
CA TYR A 11 18.11 -18.36 0.55
C TYR A 11 18.75 -17.44 1.60
N SER A 12 18.45 -17.61 2.90
CA SER A 12 19.07 -16.80 3.97
C SER A 12 20.59 -17.06 4.06
N GLY A 13 21.02 -18.30 3.84
CA GLY A 13 22.44 -18.67 3.77
C GLY A 13 23.21 -18.02 2.61
N SER A 14 22.54 -17.59 1.54
CA SER A 14 23.16 -17.00 0.34
C SER A 14 23.29 -15.47 0.36
N CYS A 15 22.47 -14.77 1.15
CA CYS A 15 22.46 -13.29 1.23
C CYS A 15 22.96 -12.75 2.58
N ALA A 16 23.19 -13.62 3.58
CA ALA A 16 23.78 -13.24 4.85
C ALA A 16 25.31 -13.20 4.74
N GLY A 17 25.86 -11.98 4.72
CA GLY A 17 27.29 -11.72 4.71
C GLY A 17 27.83 -11.45 6.12
N PHE A 18 29.11 -11.74 6.33
CA PHE A 18 29.81 -11.20 7.48
C PHE A 18 30.01 -9.69 7.29
N GLN A 19 29.50 -8.89 8.22
CA GLN A 19 29.71 -7.44 8.19
C GLN A 19 31.01 -7.11 8.91
N THR A 20 31.82 -6.22 8.32
CA THR A 20 33.04 -5.69 8.94
C THR A 20 32.78 -4.25 9.33
N ASP A 21 32.96 -3.93 10.61
CA ASP A 21 32.76 -2.57 11.10
C ASP A 21 33.86 -1.61 10.60
N ALA A 22 33.72 -0.31 10.90
CA ALA A 22 34.69 0.72 10.52
C ALA A 22 36.07 0.56 11.21
N TYR A 23 36.21 -0.38 12.14
CA TYR A 23 37.44 -0.68 12.88
C TYR A 23 38.07 -2.01 12.43
N GLY A 24 37.51 -2.67 11.41
CA GLY A 24 38.05 -3.91 10.84
C GLY A 24 37.62 -5.19 11.55
N ASN A 25 36.66 -5.14 12.48
CA ASN A 25 36.14 -6.34 13.13
C ASN A 25 35.03 -6.95 12.29
N THR A 26 35.22 -8.19 11.87
CA THR A 26 34.24 -8.97 11.13
C THR A 26 33.32 -9.74 12.09
N SER A 27 32.01 -9.61 11.92
CA SER A 27 31.00 -10.33 12.71
C SER A 27 31.27 -11.85 12.73
N THR A 28 31.09 -12.49 13.88
CA THR A 28 31.24 -13.96 14.03
C THR A 28 30.04 -14.74 13.52
N ASN A 29 28.88 -14.09 13.45
CA ASN A 29 27.66 -14.65 12.90
C ASN A 29 27.30 -13.93 11.59
N ARG A 30 26.73 -14.69 10.65
CA ARG A 30 26.17 -14.09 9.44
C ARG A 30 24.96 -13.25 9.85
N ILE A 31 24.97 -11.96 9.49
CA ILE A 31 23.83 -11.10 9.75
C ILE A 31 22.89 -11.27 8.55
N GLU A 32 21.75 -11.93 8.79
CA GLU A 32 20.71 -12.09 7.78
C GLU A 32 20.02 -10.74 7.55
N TYR A 33 20.01 -10.25 6.31
CA TYR A 33 19.12 -9.17 5.93
C TYR A 33 17.69 -9.70 5.95
N GLY A 34 16.95 -9.38 7.02
CA GLY A 34 15.52 -9.71 7.16
C GLY A 34 15.16 -10.81 8.15
N ASN A 35 16.07 -11.25 9.03
CA ASN A 35 15.70 -12.16 10.13
C ASN A 35 16.03 -11.56 11.48
N VAL A 36 15.08 -10.78 11.99
CA VAL A 36 14.96 -10.42 13.39
C VAL A 36 13.57 -10.83 13.89
N ASN A 37 13.22 -12.09 13.65
CA ASN A 37 12.37 -12.88 14.52
C ASN A 37 12.12 -14.24 13.86
N SER A 38 12.53 -15.31 14.55
CA SER A 38 11.89 -16.61 14.43
C SER A 38 10.47 -16.55 15.04
N ASP A 39 9.68 -15.60 14.57
CA ASP A 39 8.24 -15.46 14.76
C ASP A 39 7.68 -15.80 13.38
N ASP A 40 7.02 -16.94 13.27
CA ASP A 40 6.36 -17.45 12.07
C ASP A 40 5.15 -16.59 11.65
N GLY A 41 5.04 -15.37 12.20
CA GLY A 41 3.87 -14.51 12.10
C GLY A 41 2.64 -15.16 12.75
N ASN A 42 2.82 -16.26 13.47
CA ASN A 42 1.79 -16.92 14.26
C ASN A 42 1.97 -16.50 15.72
N LEU A 43 1.90 -15.19 15.95
CA LEU A 43 1.43 -14.67 17.22
C LEU A 43 0.00 -15.19 17.42
N ASN A 44 -0.15 -16.37 18.01
CA ASN A 44 -1.35 -16.91 18.66
C ASN A 44 -2.71 -16.50 18.05
N PHE A 45 -3.15 -17.16 16.99
CA PHE A 45 -4.59 -17.16 16.63
C PHE A 45 -5.10 -18.57 16.33
N ALA A 46 -4.96 -19.48 17.31
CA ALA A 46 -5.82 -20.65 17.38
C ALA A 46 -7.24 -20.18 17.74
N LYS A 47 -8.01 -19.79 16.71
CA LYS A 47 -9.37 -19.23 16.75
C LYS A 47 -9.50 -17.87 17.46
N GLY A 48 -9.48 -16.81 16.67
CA GLY A 48 -9.89 -15.45 17.03
C GLY A 48 -9.54 -14.52 15.87
N ASP A 49 -10.41 -13.56 15.54
CA ASP A 49 -10.22 -12.64 14.41
C ASP A 49 -8.85 -11.97 14.47
N VAL A 50 -8.07 -12.15 13.40
CA VAL A 50 -6.64 -11.81 13.31
C VAL A 50 -6.41 -10.31 13.07
N ILE A 51 -7.46 -9.51 12.96
CA ILE A 51 -7.35 -8.06 12.75
C ILE A 51 -8.45 -7.38 13.56
N ASP A 52 -8.12 -6.90 14.75
CA ASP A 52 -8.70 -5.64 15.24
C ASP A 52 -7.73 -4.52 14.83
N ALA A 53 -7.73 -4.19 13.54
CA ALA A 53 -7.09 -2.97 13.08
C ALA A 53 -8.02 -1.80 13.35
N THR A 54 -8.39 -1.57 14.63
CA THR A 54 -9.08 -0.36 15.08
C THR A 54 -8.21 0.84 14.69
N GLN A 55 -8.49 1.40 13.53
CA GLN A 55 -7.90 2.62 13.00
C GLN A 55 -8.86 3.74 13.33
N LYS A 56 -8.33 4.87 13.82
CA LYS A 56 -9.14 6.05 14.08
C LYS A 56 -9.27 6.84 12.78
N ALA A 57 -10.48 6.94 12.25
CA ALA A 57 -10.80 7.82 11.15
C ALA A 57 -11.37 9.12 11.70
N PHE A 58 -10.82 10.25 11.24
CA PHE A 58 -11.32 11.59 11.53
C PHE A 58 -12.03 12.10 10.28
N VAL A 59 -13.33 12.38 10.39
CA VAL A 59 -14.12 12.95 9.30
C VAL A 59 -14.64 14.29 9.76
N GLU A 60 -14.36 15.35 8.99
CA GLU A 60 -14.92 16.68 9.21
C GLU A 60 -15.80 17.05 8.02
N ILE A 61 -17.05 17.42 8.31
CA ILE A 61 -17.99 17.96 7.33
C ILE A 61 -18.28 19.40 7.74
N SER A 62 -17.76 20.37 6.97
CA SER A 62 -18.05 21.78 7.14
C SER A 62 -19.04 22.26 6.06
N GLY A 63 -20.12 22.91 6.46
CA GLY A 63 -21.07 23.54 5.54
C GLY A 63 -21.60 24.87 6.09
N SER A 64 -21.74 25.88 5.24
CA SER A 64 -22.30 27.18 5.61
C SER A 64 -23.66 27.42 4.97
N THR A 65 -24.62 27.99 5.70
CA THR A 65 -25.87 28.47 5.11
C THR A 65 -25.64 29.79 4.35
N ASP A 66 -26.53 30.13 3.41
CA ASP A 66 -26.52 31.41 2.67
C ASP A 66 -26.60 32.65 3.57
N SER A 67 -26.98 32.45 4.84
CA SER A 67 -27.03 33.45 5.91
C SER A 67 -25.73 33.54 6.75
N GLY A 68 -24.67 32.84 6.36
CA GLY A 68 -23.33 32.93 6.98
C GLY A 68 -23.12 32.08 8.23
N VAL A 69 -24.05 31.18 8.57
CA VAL A 69 -23.89 30.25 9.71
C VAL A 69 -23.15 29.00 9.23
N GLY A 70 -21.93 28.80 9.72
CA GLY A 70 -21.13 27.59 9.49
C GLY A 70 -21.46 26.48 10.49
N VAL A 71 -21.62 25.26 9.99
CA VAL A 71 -21.78 24.03 10.77
C VAL A 71 -20.58 23.14 10.47
N GLY A 72 -19.77 22.85 11.50
CA GLY A 72 -18.71 21.84 11.45
C GLY A 72 -19.16 20.58 12.20
N LEU A 73 -19.29 19.46 11.50
CA LEU A 73 -19.57 18.15 12.09
C LEU A 73 -18.28 17.33 12.06
N SER A 74 -17.69 17.10 13.23
CA SER A 74 -16.52 16.22 13.38
C SER A 74 -16.94 14.86 13.93
N PHE A 75 -16.59 13.79 13.22
CA PHE A 75 -16.81 12.41 13.66
C PHE A 75 -15.47 11.74 13.94
N ILE A 76 -15.36 11.12 15.12
CA ILE A 76 -14.26 10.22 15.47
C ILE A 76 -14.82 8.80 15.41
N GLY A 77 -14.44 8.05 14.38
CA GLY A 77 -14.81 6.64 14.23
C GLY A 77 -13.62 5.73 14.56
N SER A 78 -13.78 4.82 15.51
CA SER A 78 -12.93 3.63 15.63
C SER A 78 -13.40 2.62 14.59
N TYR A 79 -12.57 2.36 13.58
CA TYR A 79 -12.87 1.49 12.46
C TYR A 79 -12.10 0.19 12.60
N ASN A 80 -12.80 -0.92 12.85
CA ASN A 80 -12.28 -2.23 12.47
C ASN A 80 -12.74 -2.45 11.01
N PRO A 81 -11.83 -2.50 10.01
CA PRO A 81 -12.21 -2.98 8.69
C PRO A 81 -12.76 -4.37 8.87
N VAL A 82 -14.08 -4.48 8.80
CA VAL A 82 -14.76 -5.76 8.70
C VAL A 82 -14.50 -6.31 7.28
N LEU A 83 -13.23 -6.49 6.97
CA LEU A 83 -12.66 -7.02 5.74
C LEU A 83 -11.67 -8.10 6.13
N ASP A 84 -12.05 -9.35 5.92
CA ASP A 84 -11.14 -10.47 5.99
C ASP A 84 -10.39 -10.62 4.66
N LEU A 85 -9.15 -10.15 4.63
CA LEU A 85 -8.24 -10.29 3.49
C LEU A 85 -7.82 -11.74 3.22
N LYS A 86 -8.23 -12.70 4.07
CA LYS A 86 -7.78 -14.10 4.08
C LYS A 86 -6.26 -14.17 4.07
N ALA A 87 -5.61 -13.32 4.84
CA ALA A 87 -4.16 -13.21 4.92
C ALA A 87 -3.57 -14.42 5.64
N ASN A 88 -2.48 -14.96 5.09
CA ASN A 88 -1.67 -15.98 5.75
C ASN A 88 -0.23 -15.89 5.27
N SER A 89 0.65 -16.65 5.91
CA SER A 89 2.08 -16.66 5.61
C SER A 89 2.44 -17.15 4.20
N ALA A 90 1.50 -17.81 3.50
CA ALA A 90 1.70 -18.29 2.13
C ALA A 90 1.31 -17.25 1.06
N ASN A 91 0.17 -16.57 1.23
CA ASN A 91 -0.30 -15.56 0.28
C ASN A 91 0.20 -14.15 0.55
N ASP A 92 0.81 -13.92 1.72
CA ASP A 92 1.53 -12.70 2.08
C ASP A 92 0.65 -11.43 2.11
N ARG A 93 -0.67 -11.60 2.22
CA ARG A 93 -1.66 -10.50 2.22
C ARG A 93 -1.78 -9.75 3.55
N GLN A 94 -0.73 -9.69 4.34
CA GLN A 94 -0.75 -8.92 5.59
C GLN A 94 -0.90 -7.42 5.30
N LEU A 95 -1.62 -6.72 6.17
CA LEU A 95 -1.81 -5.28 6.09
C LEU A 95 -0.86 -4.56 7.07
N HIS A 96 0.40 -4.40 6.67
CA HIS A 96 1.42 -3.72 7.49
C HIS A 96 1.37 -2.19 7.40
N PHE A 97 0.75 -1.67 6.35
CA PHE A 97 0.74 -0.23 6.07
C PHE A 97 -0.60 0.39 6.43
N GLN A 98 -0.57 1.63 6.91
CA GLN A 98 -1.78 2.37 7.25
C GLN A 98 -2.69 2.50 6.04
N THR A 99 -3.99 2.33 6.26
CA THR A 99 -5.01 2.58 5.25
C THR A 99 -5.23 4.09 5.05
N ARG A 100 -5.97 4.44 4.00
CA ARG A 100 -6.45 5.79 3.72
C ARG A 100 -7.95 5.75 3.51
N SER A 101 -8.65 6.81 3.87
CA SER A 101 -10.08 6.92 3.63
C SER A 101 -10.38 8.11 2.73
N SER A 102 -11.38 7.97 1.88
CA SER A 102 -11.90 9.09 1.08
C SER A 102 -13.35 8.83 0.70
N MET A 103 -14.05 9.90 0.31
CA MET A 103 -15.40 9.81 -0.24
C MET A 103 -15.34 9.65 -1.76
N GLY A 104 -16.05 8.64 -2.27
CA GLY A 104 -16.25 8.41 -3.69
C GLY A 104 -17.13 9.46 -4.36
N ARG A 105 -16.99 9.62 -5.68
CA ARG A 105 -17.84 10.45 -6.56
C ARG A 105 -19.29 10.00 -6.49
N ASP A 106 -19.48 8.71 -6.18
CA ASP A 106 -20.76 8.07 -5.95
C ASP A 106 -21.30 8.27 -4.52
N GLY A 107 -20.65 9.09 -3.69
CA GLY A 107 -21.02 9.32 -2.30
C GLY A 107 -20.66 8.18 -1.34
N THR A 108 -20.04 7.11 -1.82
CA THR A 108 -19.65 5.97 -0.98
C THR A 108 -18.32 6.27 -0.28
N PHE A 109 -18.34 6.30 1.05
CA PHE A 109 -17.11 6.37 1.84
C PHE A 109 -16.36 5.03 1.74
N ARG A 110 -15.08 5.10 1.37
CA ARG A 110 -14.23 3.91 1.18
C ARG A 110 -12.94 4.01 1.95
N ILE A 111 -12.45 2.85 2.36
CA ILE A 111 -11.15 2.67 2.97
C ILE A 111 -10.27 1.86 2.04
N TYR A 112 -9.07 2.37 1.85
CA TYR A 112 -8.15 1.99 0.81
C TYR A 112 -6.85 1.53 1.42
N GLY A 113 -6.28 0.48 0.86
CA GLY A 113 -5.03 -0.07 1.33
C GLY A 113 -4.39 -0.96 0.29
N ALA A 114 -3.22 -1.45 0.64
CA ALA A 114 -2.51 -2.42 -0.16
C ALA A 114 -1.80 -3.41 0.77
N THR A 115 -1.76 -4.67 0.38
CA THR A 115 -1.19 -5.73 1.18
C THR A 115 0.28 -5.98 0.82
N GLY A 116 1.03 -6.42 1.82
CA GLY A 116 2.42 -6.79 1.68
C GLY A 116 3.05 -7.05 3.05
N ASP A 117 3.89 -8.07 3.11
CA ASP A 117 4.71 -8.33 4.28
C ASP A 117 5.94 -7.42 4.29
N TYR A 118 5.98 -6.50 5.26
CA TYR A 118 7.09 -5.58 5.46
C TYR A 118 8.35 -6.28 5.96
N TYR A 119 8.22 -7.38 6.71
CA TYR A 119 9.35 -8.09 7.30
C TYR A 119 10.03 -9.02 6.31
N ARG A 120 9.29 -9.54 5.32
CA ARG A 120 9.82 -10.47 4.31
C ARG A 120 9.73 -9.90 2.90
N PRO A 121 10.29 -8.71 2.63
CA PRO A 121 10.11 -8.04 1.34
C PRO A 121 10.78 -8.79 0.19
N GLN A 122 11.78 -9.65 0.47
CA GLN A 122 12.49 -10.45 -0.53
C GLN A 122 11.91 -11.86 -0.74
N LEU A 123 10.81 -12.22 -0.05
CA LEU A 123 10.22 -13.55 -0.17
C LEU A 123 9.75 -13.81 -1.60
N ILE A 124 10.18 -14.91 -2.21
CA ILE A 124 9.73 -15.34 -3.53
C ILE A 124 8.96 -16.64 -3.40
N SER A 125 7.69 -16.63 -3.77
CA SER A 125 6.82 -17.79 -3.79
C SER A 125 5.67 -17.57 -4.77
N THR A 126 5.30 -18.62 -5.50
CA THR A 126 4.12 -18.61 -6.38
C THR A 126 2.80 -18.51 -5.63
N ALA A 127 2.81 -18.69 -4.31
CA ALA A 127 1.62 -18.54 -3.47
C ALA A 127 1.33 -17.07 -3.11
N ILE A 128 2.31 -16.16 -3.26
CA ILE A 128 2.16 -14.73 -2.96
C ILE A 128 1.09 -14.13 -3.87
N ALA A 129 0.08 -13.52 -3.26
CA ALA A 129 -1.10 -13.01 -3.96
C ALA A 129 -1.56 -11.68 -3.34
N ASN A 130 -0.68 -10.69 -3.32
CA ASN A 130 -0.98 -9.37 -2.77
C ASN A 130 -2.00 -8.59 -3.59
N THR A 131 -2.64 -7.60 -2.96
CA THR A 131 -3.68 -6.79 -3.59
C THR A 131 -3.69 -5.35 -3.10
N VAL A 132 -4.13 -4.44 -3.94
CA VAL A 132 -4.61 -3.10 -3.59
C VAL A 132 -6.12 -3.15 -3.50
N PHE A 133 -6.74 -2.52 -2.51
CA PHE A 133 -8.18 -2.59 -2.32
C PHE A 133 -8.79 -1.24 -1.98
N GLY A 134 -10.09 -1.12 -2.25
CA GLY A 134 -10.96 -0.07 -1.78
C GLY A 134 -12.27 -0.67 -1.29
N VAL A 135 -12.60 -0.50 -0.03
CA VAL A 135 -13.73 -1.15 0.63
C VAL A 135 -14.70 -0.10 1.16
N SER A 136 -15.95 -0.19 0.72
CA SER A 136 -17.03 0.61 1.29
C SER A 136 -17.14 0.40 2.78
N TYR A 137 -17.30 1.51 3.50
CA TYR A 137 -17.61 1.50 4.91
C TYR A 137 -18.85 2.35 5.19
N SER A 138 -19.68 1.84 6.08
CA SER A 138 -20.84 2.54 6.61
C SER A 138 -20.82 2.40 8.13
N PRO A 139 -20.86 3.50 8.89
CA PRO A 139 -20.85 3.44 10.35
C PRO A 139 -22.14 2.86 10.94
N ILE A 140 -23.18 2.68 10.12
CA ILE A 140 -24.52 2.23 10.54
C ILE A 140 -24.71 0.73 10.30
N SER A 141 -23.88 0.11 9.44
CA SER A 141 -24.00 -1.31 9.07
C SER A 141 -22.65 -2.02 9.20
N ASN A 142 -22.57 -2.96 10.14
CA ASN A 142 -21.39 -3.82 10.37
C ASN A 142 -21.36 -5.00 9.38
N ILE A 143 -21.35 -4.70 8.07
CA ILE A 143 -21.27 -5.75 7.05
C ILE A 143 -19.83 -6.23 6.97
N GLU A 144 -19.60 -7.47 7.40
CA GLU A 144 -18.34 -8.16 7.16
C GLU A 144 -18.20 -8.50 5.68
N ARG A 145 -17.04 -8.21 5.11
CA ARG A 145 -16.66 -8.57 3.75
C ARG A 145 -15.45 -9.49 3.79
N SER A 146 -15.39 -10.39 2.83
CA SER A 146 -14.21 -11.21 2.55
C SER A 146 -13.51 -10.68 1.31
N TYR A 147 -12.22 -10.98 1.16
CA TYR A 147 -11.47 -10.77 -0.07
C TYR A 147 -12.20 -11.27 -1.33
N ASN A 148 -12.94 -12.37 -1.21
CA ASN A 148 -13.69 -12.95 -2.32
C ASN A 148 -14.95 -12.16 -2.71
N ASP A 149 -15.45 -11.30 -1.82
CA ASP A 149 -16.62 -10.44 -2.08
C ASP A 149 -16.22 -9.14 -2.81
N LEU A 150 -14.92 -8.87 -2.91
CA LEU A 150 -14.39 -7.69 -3.60
C LEU A 150 -14.41 -7.90 -5.11
N GLN A 151 -14.98 -6.94 -5.83
CA GLN A 151 -14.96 -6.95 -7.28
C GLN A 151 -13.52 -6.84 -7.79
N ARG A 152 -13.09 -7.81 -8.61
CA ARG A 152 -11.76 -7.81 -9.23
C ARG A 152 -11.70 -6.75 -10.34
N ALA A 153 -10.83 -5.77 -10.17
CA ALA A 153 -10.68 -4.61 -11.02
C ALA A 153 -9.64 -4.77 -12.15
N ASN A 154 -8.76 -5.78 -12.08
CA ASN A 154 -7.64 -5.99 -13.02
C ASN A 154 -8.03 -6.01 -14.50
N SER A 155 -9.27 -6.42 -14.81
CA SER A 155 -9.77 -6.56 -16.18
C SER A 155 -10.97 -5.65 -16.48
N GLN A 156 -11.29 -4.73 -15.56
CA GLN A 156 -12.39 -3.79 -15.77
C GLN A 156 -11.94 -2.64 -16.66
N ASN A 157 -12.89 -2.03 -17.36
CA ASN A 157 -12.67 -0.77 -18.06
C ASN A 157 -13.19 0.39 -17.18
N VAL A 158 -12.40 1.46 -17.04
CA VAL A 158 -12.72 2.59 -16.17
C VAL A 158 -14.06 3.24 -16.55
N GLU A 159 -14.31 3.45 -17.86
CA GLU A 159 -15.54 4.07 -18.35
C GLU A 159 -16.78 3.21 -18.04
N SER A 160 -16.67 1.89 -18.21
CA SER A 160 -17.73 0.93 -17.89
C SER A 160 -18.02 0.81 -16.40
N CYS A 161 -17.01 1.07 -15.55
CA CYS A 161 -17.16 1.04 -14.10
C CYS A 161 -17.85 2.30 -13.57
N LYS A 162 -17.63 3.46 -14.20
CA LYS A 162 -18.22 4.73 -13.74
C LYS A 162 -19.75 4.73 -13.74
N SER A 163 -20.39 3.89 -14.56
CA SER A 163 -21.85 3.69 -14.57
C SER A 163 -22.35 2.65 -13.56
N GLN A 164 -21.45 1.98 -12.84
CA GLN A 164 -21.77 0.95 -11.85
C GLN A 164 -21.58 1.48 -10.42
N THR A 165 -22.43 1.01 -9.52
CA THR A 165 -22.26 1.22 -8.08
C THR A 165 -21.34 0.13 -7.52
N ILE A 166 -20.03 0.36 -7.55
CA ILE A 166 -19.04 -0.59 -7.04
C ILE A 166 -18.74 -0.28 -5.58
N ALA A 167 -19.41 -0.96 -4.65
CA ALA A 167 -19.20 -0.71 -3.24
C ALA A 167 -17.75 -1.00 -2.79
N SER A 168 -17.20 -2.14 -3.22
CA SER A 168 -15.87 -2.58 -2.80
C SER A 168 -15.15 -3.33 -3.93
N TRP A 169 -13.86 -3.09 -4.08
CA TRP A 169 -13.04 -3.62 -5.17
C TRP A 169 -11.66 -4.04 -4.71
N ARG A 170 -11.00 -4.85 -5.55
CA ARG A 170 -9.59 -5.24 -5.41
C ARG A 170 -8.87 -5.23 -6.76
N TYR A 171 -7.61 -4.84 -6.73
CA TYR A 171 -6.66 -4.98 -7.81
C TYR A 171 -5.56 -5.94 -7.36
N ASP A 172 -5.49 -7.12 -7.96
CA ASP A 172 -4.45 -8.09 -7.62
C ASP A 172 -3.11 -7.63 -8.20
N LEU A 173 -2.08 -7.68 -7.37
CA LEU A 173 -0.71 -7.42 -7.81
C LEU A 173 -0.16 -8.65 -8.57
N ASP A 174 0.88 -8.42 -9.37
CA ASP A 174 1.49 -9.52 -10.12
C ASP A 174 2.25 -10.48 -9.18
N ASN A 175 2.60 -11.66 -9.69
CA ASN A 175 3.32 -12.66 -8.90
C ASN A 175 4.57 -12.08 -8.21
N ASN A 176 4.68 -12.35 -6.90
CA ASN A 176 5.74 -11.88 -5.98
C ASN A 176 5.76 -10.39 -5.69
N GLU A 177 4.82 -9.61 -6.23
CA GLU A 177 4.72 -8.21 -5.88
C GLU A 177 4.05 -8.01 -4.52
N ARG A 178 4.35 -6.87 -3.91
CA ARG A 178 3.78 -6.45 -2.64
C ARG A 178 3.80 -4.94 -2.52
N ALA A 179 2.90 -4.42 -1.70
CA ALA A 179 3.01 -3.05 -1.24
C ALA A 179 4.25 -2.86 -0.38
N THR A 180 4.86 -1.67 -0.45
CA THR A 180 6.02 -1.28 0.38
C THR A 180 5.78 -0.03 1.20
N GLY A 181 4.57 0.51 1.13
CA GLY A 181 4.13 1.67 1.88
C GLY A 181 2.61 1.82 1.83
N SER A 182 2.09 2.73 2.66
CA SER A 182 0.71 3.21 2.54
C SER A 182 0.46 3.81 1.18
N VAL A 183 -0.76 3.65 0.67
CA VAL A 183 -1.25 4.30 -0.55
C VAL A 183 -1.42 5.82 -0.34
N ALA A 184 -1.46 6.58 -1.43
CA ALA A 184 -1.90 7.98 -1.45
C ALA A 184 -3.10 8.14 -2.35
N ILE A 185 -3.97 9.11 -2.05
CA ILE A 185 -5.27 9.26 -2.73
C ILE A 185 -5.52 10.73 -3.01
N THR A 186 -6.03 11.02 -4.20
CA THR A 186 -6.62 12.30 -4.61
C THR A 186 -8.14 12.13 -4.78
N THR A 187 -8.83 13.16 -5.27
CA THR A 187 -10.28 13.07 -5.50
C THR A 187 -10.70 12.02 -6.53
N GLU A 188 -9.78 11.56 -7.40
CA GLU A 188 -10.11 10.60 -8.47
C GLU A 188 -9.13 9.42 -8.61
N THR A 189 -7.98 9.50 -7.95
CA THR A 189 -6.85 8.61 -8.23
C THR A 189 -6.25 8.07 -6.95
N LEU A 190 -5.93 6.78 -6.96
CA LEU A 190 -5.16 6.10 -5.92
C LEU A 190 -3.78 5.73 -6.45
N PHE A 191 -2.75 6.03 -5.67
CA PHE A 191 -1.36 5.72 -5.94
C PHE A 191 -0.87 4.63 -4.98
N ALA A 192 -0.44 3.49 -5.52
CA ALA A 192 0.04 2.36 -4.74
C ALA A 192 1.53 2.08 -4.99
N PRO A 193 2.39 2.15 -3.95
CA PRO A 193 3.81 1.81 -4.05
C PRO A 193 4.01 0.28 -4.07
N VAL A 194 4.57 -0.25 -5.15
CA VAL A 194 4.75 -1.69 -5.35
C VAL A 194 6.22 -2.05 -5.53
N TYR A 195 6.64 -3.16 -4.93
CA TYR A 195 7.98 -3.73 -5.09
C TYR A 195 7.89 -5.19 -5.51
N LYS A 196 8.82 -5.58 -6.41
CA LYS A 196 8.99 -6.94 -6.89
C LYS A 196 10.43 -7.40 -6.66
N PRO A 197 10.66 -8.42 -5.82
CA PRO A 197 11.98 -9.03 -5.65
C PRO A 197 12.52 -9.57 -6.97
N LYS A 198 13.84 -9.57 -7.11
CA LYS A 198 14.49 -10.17 -8.29
C LYS A 198 14.49 -11.69 -8.18
N VAL A 199 13.58 -12.34 -8.90
CA VAL A 199 13.41 -13.81 -8.87
C VAL A 199 14.67 -14.61 -9.26
N SER A 200 15.58 -14.02 -10.03
CA SER A 200 16.83 -14.66 -10.46
C SER A 200 18.01 -14.45 -9.51
N SER A 201 17.89 -13.58 -8.51
CA SER A 201 18.93 -13.34 -7.51
C SER A 201 18.31 -12.68 -6.28
N ALA A 202 18.03 -13.48 -5.25
CA ALA A 202 17.43 -13.01 -3.99
C ALA A 202 18.25 -11.93 -3.27
N CYS A 203 19.56 -11.88 -3.52
CA CYS A 203 20.47 -10.89 -2.92
C CYS A 203 20.63 -9.61 -3.76
N SER A 204 20.04 -9.58 -4.96
CA SER A 204 19.97 -8.36 -5.75
C SER A 204 18.72 -7.58 -5.37
N VAL A 205 18.84 -6.25 -5.35
CA VAL A 205 17.67 -5.39 -5.25
C VAL A 205 16.70 -5.69 -6.41
N GLY A 206 15.43 -5.80 -6.05
CA GLY A 206 14.33 -5.90 -7.00
C GLY A 206 14.02 -4.57 -7.68
N SER A 207 12.85 -4.52 -8.31
CA SER A 207 12.34 -3.34 -9.00
C SER A 207 11.05 -2.84 -8.35
N SER A 208 10.85 -1.54 -8.41
CA SER A 208 9.63 -0.90 -7.92
C SER A 208 8.85 -0.21 -9.02
N ARG A 209 7.54 -0.15 -8.83
CA ARG A 209 6.61 0.62 -9.66
C ARG A 209 5.62 1.40 -8.78
N MET A 210 5.07 2.48 -9.31
CA MET A 210 3.92 3.17 -8.72
C MET A 210 2.70 2.87 -9.59
N LEU A 211 1.68 2.26 -9.01
CA LEU A 211 0.41 2.04 -9.70
C LEU A 211 -0.50 3.24 -9.49
N GLU A 212 -1.18 3.65 -10.56
CA GLU A 212 -2.17 4.70 -10.57
C GLU A 212 -3.52 4.08 -10.96
N LEU A 213 -4.42 3.98 -9.99
CA LEU A 213 -5.72 3.32 -10.13
C LEU A 213 -6.84 4.38 -10.02
N ASP A 214 -7.94 4.19 -10.76
CA ASP A 214 -9.18 4.91 -10.49
C ASP A 214 -9.67 4.50 -9.09
N TYR A 215 -9.85 5.48 -8.22
CA TYR A 215 -10.18 5.22 -6.82
C TYR A 215 -11.59 4.63 -6.59
N GLN A 216 -12.52 4.78 -7.53
CA GLN A 216 -13.86 4.19 -7.44
C GLN A 216 -13.87 2.77 -7.99
N CYS A 217 -13.09 2.52 -9.04
CA CYS A 217 -13.10 1.26 -9.77
C CYS A 217 -12.01 0.27 -9.35
N GLY A 218 -10.91 0.77 -8.80
CA GLY A 218 -9.67 0.01 -8.61
C GLY A 218 -8.93 -0.32 -9.90
N THR A 219 -9.47 0.08 -11.05
CA THR A 219 -8.89 -0.20 -12.37
C THR A 219 -7.69 0.69 -12.61
N MET A 220 -6.63 0.12 -13.18
CA MET A 220 -5.45 0.88 -13.58
C MET A 220 -5.80 1.92 -14.65
N LEU A 221 -5.36 3.15 -14.43
CA LEU A 221 -5.52 4.22 -15.40
C LEU A 221 -4.59 4.00 -16.61
N SER A 222 -4.98 4.53 -17.77
CA SER A 222 -4.12 4.47 -18.97
C SER A 222 -2.81 5.21 -18.70
N GLY A 223 -1.67 4.52 -18.88
CA GLY A 223 -0.35 5.05 -18.51
C GLY A 223 -0.09 5.11 -17.00
N GLY A 224 -0.91 4.41 -16.19
CA GLY A 224 -0.83 4.39 -14.74
C GLY A 224 0.13 3.36 -14.13
N ASP A 225 0.93 2.67 -14.94
CA ASP A 225 2.00 1.81 -14.46
C ASP A 225 3.35 2.54 -14.62
N HIS A 226 3.84 3.11 -13.52
CA HIS A 226 5.05 3.93 -13.52
C HIS A 226 6.24 3.10 -13.00
N ASP A 227 7.14 2.69 -13.89
CA ASP A 227 8.40 2.04 -13.52
C ASP A 227 9.31 3.03 -12.76
N LEU A 228 9.80 2.66 -11.59
CA LEU A 228 10.67 3.49 -10.74
C LEU A 228 12.14 3.01 -10.77
N GLY A 229 12.42 1.92 -11.50
CA GLY A 229 13.71 1.26 -11.56
C GLY A 229 13.98 0.36 -10.35
N THR A 230 15.26 0.14 -10.07
CA THR A 230 15.70 -0.75 -8.99
C THR A 230 15.60 -0.08 -7.62
N GLY A 231 15.22 -0.87 -6.62
CA GLY A 231 15.06 -0.43 -5.24
C GLY A 231 13.65 -0.60 -4.70
N MET A 232 13.48 -0.45 -3.39
CA MET A 232 12.20 -0.47 -2.70
C MET A 232 11.69 0.96 -2.54
N VAL A 233 10.48 1.21 -3.04
CA VAL A 233 9.80 2.51 -2.98
C VAL A 233 9.09 2.72 -1.63
N SER A 234 9.07 3.95 -1.12
CA SER A 234 8.32 4.33 0.08
C SER A 234 6.86 4.71 -0.24
N SER A 235 6.09 5.05 0.79
CA SER A 235 4.80 5.71 0.59
C SER A 235 4.92 6.96 -0.30
N PRO A 236 4.01 7.12 -1.29
CA PRO A 236 3.93 8.33 -2.08
C PRO A 236 3.40 9.53 -1.30
N ILE A 237 3.86 10.71 -1.67
CA ILE A 237 3.40 12.02 -1.21
C ILE A 237 2.94 12.81 -2.43
N ILE A 238 1.71 13.31 -2.40
CA ILE A 238 1.18 14.17 -3.46
C ILE A 238 1.52 15.62 -3.10
N TYR A 239 2.21 16.33 -4.00
CA TYR A 239 2.54 17.74 -3.79
C TYR A 239 2.62 18.48 -5.13
N LYS A 240 1.94 19.64 -5.23
CA LYS A 240 1.95 20.50 -6.42
C LYS A 240 1.75 19.73 -7.73
N GLY A 241 0.74 18.86 -7.75
CA GLY A 241 0.37 18.06 -8.93
C GLY A 241 1.34 16.94 -9.32
N ASN A 242 2.38 16.67 -8.52
CA ASN A 242 3.32 15.57 -8.74
C ASN A 242 3.27 14.57 -7.57
N ILE A 243 3.75 13.36 -7.82
CA ILE A 243 3.91 12.33 -6.80
C ILE A 243 5.39 12.17 -6.48
N TYR A 244 5.72 12.20 -5.19
CA TYR A 244 7.07 12.05 -4.66
C TYR A 244 7.14 10.79 -3.84
N ALA A 245 8.19 10.00 -4.00
CA ALA A 245 8.48 8.88 -3.12
C ALA A 245 9.99 8.70 -2.95
N GLY A 246 10.40 8.20 -1.79
CA GLY A 246 11.75 7.71 -1.60
C GLY A 246 11.93 6.37 -2.30
N ILE A 247 13.13 6.10 -2.80
CA ILE A 247 13.53 4.78 -3.31
C ILE A 247 14.87 4.39 -2.69
N SER A 248 14.92 3.20 -2.11
CA SER A 248 16.08 2.67 -1.39
C SER A 248 16.67 1.47 -2.10
N GLY A 249 17.99 1.32 -2.07
CA GLY A 249 18.67 0.25 -2.78
C GLY A 249 18.71 0.47 -4.31
N GLY A 250 19.73 -0.11 -4.94
CA GLY A 250 19.98 0.07 -6.37
C GLY A 250 20.77 1.34 -6.70
N SER A 251 21.49 1.29 -7.81
CA SER A 251 22.11 2.47 -8.42
C SER A 251 21.03 3.38 -9.02
N GLU A 252 21.37 4.62 -9.38
CA GLU A 252 20.56 5.46 -10.29
C GLU A 252 20.46 4.77 -11.66
N GLY A 253 19.67 3.70 -11.73
CA GLY A 253 19.39 2.95 -12.95
C GLY A 253 18.24 3.57 -13.73
N SER A 254 18.20 3.25 -15.02
CA SER A 254 17.22 3.74 -15.98
C SER A 254 15.80 3.52 -15.50
N VAL A 255 15.16 4.62 -15.10
CA VAL A 255 13.71 4.69 -14.96
C VAL A 255 13.10 4.62 -16.36
N ARG A 256 12.02 3.87 -16.56
CA ARG A 256 11.34 3.82 -17.86
C ARG A 256 10.18 4.81 -17.88
N GLY A 257 10.14 5.68 -18.89
CA GLY A 257 9.06 6.63 -19.10
C GLY A 257 9.50 8.10 -18.96
N SER A 258 8.95 8.98 -19.78
CA SER A 258 9.25 10.43 -19.76
C SER A 258 8.62 11.17 -18.59
N ASN A 259 7.69 10.52 -17.89
CA ASN A 259 6.90 11.06 -16.79
C ASN A 259 7.48 10.71 -15.41
N VAL A 260 8.53 9.89 -15.32
CA VAL A 260 9.21 9.59 -14.06
C VAL A 260 10.64 10.13 -14.10
N LYS A 261 11.02 10.86 -13.05
CA LYS A 261 12.37 11.37 -12.84
C LYS A 261 12.91 10.88 -11.51
N ARG A 262 14.06 10.21 -11.52
CA ARG A 262 14.81 9.86 -10.31
C ARG A 262 15.97 10.84 -10.12
N VAL A 263 16.13 11.32 -8.90
CA VAL A 263 17.25 12.16 -8.46
C VAL A 263 17.73 11.60 -7.12
N GLY A 264 18.85 10.89 -7.13
CA GLY A 264 19.34 10.12 -6.00
C GLY A 264 18.33 9.07 -5.53
N ASN A 265 17.93 9.20 -4.27
CA ASN A 265 16.95 8.36 -3.58
C ASN A 265 15.52 8.93 -3.65
N LEU A 266 15.26 9.95 -4.46
CA LEU A 266 13.94 10.54 -4.65
C LEU A 266 13.44 10.24 -6.07
N VAL A 267 12.20 9.78 -6.19
CA VAL A 267 11.48 9.71 -7.46
C VAL A 267 10.38 10.76 -7.49
N VAL A 268 10.23 11.39 -8.64
CA VAL A 268 9.17 12.35 -8.97
C VAL A 268 8.41 11.81 -10.16
N ILE A 269 7.11 11.59 -10.00
CA ILE A 269 6.23 11.05 -11.02
C ILE A 269 5.24 12.15 -11.40
N LYS A 270 5.14 12.40 -12.70
CA LYS A 270 4.03 13.14 -13.30
C LYS A 270 2.88 12.15 -13.51
N PRO A 271 1.76 12.33 -12.81
CA PRO A 271 0.61 11.43 -12.90
C PRO A 271 0.03 11.41 -14.32
N SER A 272 -0.64 10.31 -14.66
CA SER A 272 -1.24 10.09 -15.98
C SER A 272 -2.36 11.09 -16.30
N ARG A 273 -2.99 11.63 -15.25
CA ARG A 273 -3.99 12.70 -15.32
C ARG A 273 -3.49 13.91 -14.57
N ASP A 274 -3.85 15.10 -15.07
CA ASP A 274 -3.51 16.34 -14.38
C ASP A 274 -4.25 16.41 -13.04
N LEU A 275 -3.49 16.58 -11.96
CA LEU A 275 -4.01 16.75 -10.60
C LEU A 275 -4.25 18.23 -10.26
N SER A 276 -3.84 19.17 -11.13
CA SER A 276 -3.93 20.63 -10.91
C SER A 276 -5.36 21.16 -10.83
N THR A 277 -6.35 20.38 -11.27
CA THR A 277 -7.78 20.70 -11.21
C THR A 277 -8.47 20.20 -9.95
N THR A 278 -7.76 19.49 -9.06
CA THR A 278 -8.32 19.08 -7.77
C THR A 278 -8.24 20.26 -6.82
N SER A 279 -9.39 20.89 -6.56
CA SER A 279 -9.59 21.90 -5.53
C SER A 279 -8.80 21.52 -4.28
N GLU A 280 -7.88 22.40 -3.90
CA GLU A 280 -6.97 22.26 -2.77
C GLU A 280 -7.77 21.84 -1.53
N LEU A 281 -7.64 20.57 -1.11
CA LEU A 281 -8.12 20.14 0.21
C LEU A 281 -7.23 20.81 1.25
N GLN A 282 -7.71 21.95 1.78
CA GLN A 282 -7.14 22.63 2.92
C GLN A 282 -7.35 21.74 4.15
N PHE A 283 -6.28 21.09 4.63
CA PHE A 283 -6.30 20.45 5.94
C PHE A 283 -6.01 21.51 7.00
N GLU A 284 -7.05 22.02 7.66
CA GLU A 284 -6.84 22.82 8.87
C GLU A 284 -6.46 21.89 10.02
N THR A 285 -5.32 22.15 10.65
CA THR A 285 -4.89 21.43 11.86
C THR A 285 -5.14 22.32 13.07
N TRP A 286 -5.86 21.83 14.07
CA TRP A 286 -5.98 22.51 15.35
C TRP A 286 -4.99 21.92 16.36
N ARG A 287 -4.30 22.80 17.08
CA ARG A 287 -3.50 22.45 18.26
C ARG A 287 -4.32 22.80 19.50
N GLU A 288 -4.61 21.80 20.33
CA GLU A 288 -5.21 22.02 21.64
C GLU A 288 -4.27 22.90 22.47
N LYS A 289 -4.73 24.08 22.90
CA LYS A 289 -4.06 24.84 23.95
C LYS A 289 -4.59 24.33 25.28
N SER A 290 -3.79 23.56 26.00
CA SER A 290 -4.04 23.28 27.42
C SER A 290 -4.05 24.59 28.21
N GLN A 291 -5.14 24.86 28.92
CA GLN A 291 -5.15 25.82 30.03
C GLN A 291 -4.60 25.16 31.29
#